data_AF-A0A8C8RQL7-F1
#
_entry.id   AF-A0A8C8RQL7-F1
#
_cell.length_a   1.000
_cell.length_b   1.000
_cell.length_c   1.000
_cell.angle_alpha   90.00
_cell.angle_beta   90.00
_cell.angle_gamma   90.00
#
_symmetry.space_group_name_H-M   'P 1'
#
loop_
_entity.id
_entity.type
_entity.pdbx_description
1 polymer ?
#
loop_
_entity_poly.entity_id
_entity_poly.type
_entity_poly.pdbx_seq_one_letter_code
_entity_poly.pdbx_strand_id
1 'polypeptide(L)' 'QLLIHLLFFTFAANPIRCFVAGGVCRWRKCGKNETIIGRCTRDVPCCSK' A
#
# COMPACT_ATOMS: atom_id res chain seq x y z
N GLN A 1 -16.41 24.58 10.93
CA GLN A 1 -16.08 23.16 11.18
C GLN A 1 -16.03 22.39 9.85
N LEU A 2 -15.06 22.67 8.97
CA LEU A 2 -14.98 22.09 7.61
C LEU A 2 -13.62 21.41 7.30
N LEU A 3 -12.60 21.60 8.14
CA LEU A 3 -11.23 21.17 7.85
C LEU A 3 -10.93 19.68 8.16
N ILE A 4 -11.79 19.01 8.93
CA ILE A 4 -11.50 17.65 9.45
C ILE A 4 -11.87 16.55 8.43
N HIS A 5 -12.71 16.84 7.44
CA HIS A 5 -13.10 15.88 6.40
C HIS A 5 -12.03 15.67 5.30
N LEU A 6 -10.94 16.45 5.28
CA LEU A 6 -9.84 16.28 4.33
C LEU A 6 -8.73 15.34 4.82
N LEU A 7 -8.72 14.96 6.09
CA LEU A 7 -7.71 14.04 6.65
C LEU A 7 -8.05 12.55 6.49
N PHE A 8 -9.25 12.22 6.00
CA PHE A 8 -9.69 10.83 5.82
C PHE A 8 -9.41 10.25 4.43
N PHE A 9 -9.00 11.07 3.45
CA PHE A 9 -8.94 10.64 2.03
C PHE A 9 -7.55 10.42 1.45
N THR A 10 -6.47 10.58 2.21
CA THR A 10 -5.11 10.31 1.70
C THR A 10 -4.42 9.16 2.42
N PHE A 11 -5.12 8.03 2.56
CA PHE A 11 -4.46 6.72 2.44
C PHE A 11 -4.10 6.50 0.96
N ALA A 12 -3.27 7.40 0.41
CA ALA A 12 -2.62 7.23 -0.88
C ALA A 12 -1.49 6.20 -0.69
N ALA A 13 -1.87 4.93 -0.47
CA ALA A 13 -1.78 3.93 -1.52
C ALA A 13 -0.77 4.29 -2.63
N ASN A 14 0.51 4.43 -2.28
CA ASN A 14 1.53 4.92 -3.20
C ASN A 14 2.31 3.73 -3.77
N PRO A 15 2.01 3.25 -4.98
CA PRO A 15 2.78 2.19 -5.62
C PRO A 15 4.26 2.59 -5.75
N ILE A 16 4.53 3.90 -5.86
CA ILE A 16 5.89 4.47 -5.87
C ILE A 16 6.63 4.14 -4.57
N ARG A 17 6.01 4.32 -3.40
CA ARG A 17 6.64 3.99 -2.11
C ARG A 17 6.90 2.49 -1.98
N CYS A 18 5.98 1.67 -2.48
CA CYS A 18 6.18 0.22 -2.52
C CYS A 18 7.41 -0.15 -3.36
N PHE A 19 7.52 0.43 -4.55
CA PHE A 19 8.65 0.20 -5.45
C PHE A 19 9.97 0.69 -4.86
N VAL A 20 10.01 1.90 -4.26
CA VAL A 20 11.20 2.45 -3.60
C VAL A 20 11.65 1.58 -2.41
N ALA A 21 10.71 0.95 -1.70
CA ALA A 21 11.01 0.01 -0.61
C ALA A 21 11.46 -1.38 -1.11
N GLY A 22 11.66 -1.57 -2.41
CA GLY A 22 12.00 -2.89 -2.98
C GLY A 22 10.84 -3.88 -2.94
N GLY A 23 9.60 -3.38 -2.88
CA GLY A 23 8.38 -4.16 -2.91
C GLY A 23 7.67 -4.14 -4.26
N VAL A 24 6.70 -5.03 -4.40
CA VAL A 24 5.78 -5.13 -5.53
C VAL A 24 4.34 -5.14 -5.04
N CYS A 25 3.48 -4.42 -5.74
CA CYS A 25 2.05 -4.44 -5.46
C CYS A 25 1.43 -5.75 -5.97
N ARG A 26 0.85 -6.56 -5.09
CA ARG A 26 0.16 -7.81 -5.46
C ARG A 26 -1.35 -7.67 -5.26
N TRP A 27 -2.13 -8.25 -6.16
CA TRP A 27 -3.59 -8.24 -6.02
C TRP A 27 -4.02 -9.21 -4.90
N ARG A 28 -4.75 -8.71 -3.89
CA ARG A 28 -5.26 -9.42 -2.70
C ARG A 28 -4.24 -9.92 -1.68
N LYS A 29 -3.21 -10.67 -2.10
CA LYS A 29 -2.23 -11.28 -1.16
C LYS A 29 -0.84 -11.38 -1.76
N CYS A 30 0.15 -11.40 -0.87
CA CYS A 30 1.53 -11.71 -1.24
C CYS A 30 1.69 -13.18 -1.61
N GLY A 31 2.72 -13.48 -2.42
CA GLY A 31 3.14 -14.84 -2.72
C GLY A 31 3.61 -15.61 -1.47
N LYS A 32 3.80 -16.92 -1.61
CA LYS A 32 4.20 -17.79 -0.48
C LYS A 32 5.57 -17.44 0.12
N ASN A 33 6.44 -16.81 -0.66
CA ASN A 33 7.79 -16.38 -0.27
C ASN A 33 7.90 -14.84 -0.28
N GLU A 34 6.79 -14.15 -0.04
CA GLU A 34 6.75 -12.70 0.02
C GLU A 34 6.06 -12.27 1.33
N THR A 35 6.59 -11.23 1.96
CA THR A 35 6.09 -10.66 3.21
C THR A 35 5.37 -9.33 2.93
N ILE A 36 4.28 -9.05 3.65
CA ILE A 36 3.57 -7.77 3.54
C ILE A 36 4.42 -6.70 4.23
N ILE A 37 4.95 -5.75 3.46
CA ILE A 37 5.72 -4.61 3.97
C ILE A 37 4.91 -3.30 3.97
N GLY A 38 3.73 -3.32 3.35
CA GLY A 38 2.86 -2.16 3.29
C GLY A 38 1.61 -2.41 2.44
N ARG A 39 0.99 -1.33 1.96
CA ARG A 39 -0.18 -1.40 1.08
C ARG A 39 -0.04 -0.41 -0.07
N CYS A 40 -0.28 -0.89 -1.28
CA CYS A 40 -0.35 -0.07 -2.49
C CYS A 40 -1.73 0.52 -2.70
N THR A 41 -2.80 -0.15 -2.28
CA THR A 41 -4.18 0.38 -2.16
C THR A 41 -4.90 -0.34 -1.02
N ARG A 42 -6.20 -0.06 -0.80
CA ARG A 42 -7.00 -0.70 0.25
C ARG A 42 -6.95 -2.24 0.18
N ASP A 43 -6.98 -2.80 -1.03
CA ASP A 43 -7.06 -4.25 -1.30
C ASP A 43 -5.79 -4.82 -1.98
N VAL A 44 -4.76 -3.99 -2.15
CA VAL A 44 -3.51 -4.36 -2.83
C VAL A 44 -2.37 -4.23 -1.84
N PRO A 45 -1.91 -5.33 -1.22
CA PRO A 45 -0.71 -5.31 -0.38
C PRO A 45 0.53 -4.97 -1.20
N CYS A 46 1.47 -4.27 -0.55
CA CYS A 46 2.84 -4.17 -1.00
C CYS A 46 3.63 -5.33 -0.40
N CYS A 47 4.24 -6.13 -1.26
CA CYS A 47 4.89 -7.39 -0.93
C CYS A 47 6.37 -7.32 -1.27
N SER A 48 7.26 -7.83 -0.42
CA SER A 48 8.69 -7.96 -0.72
C SER A 48 9.16 -9.38 -0.39
N LYS A 49 10.25 -9.85 -1.01
CA LYS A 49 10.79 -11.18 -0.72
C LYS A 49 11.41 -11.25 0.67
#